data_AF-A0A485BSE5-F1
#
_entry.id   AF-A0A485BSE5-F1
#
_cell.length_a   1.000
_cell.length_b   1.000
_cell.length_c   1.000
_cell.angle_alpha   90.00
_cell.angle_beta   90.00
_cell.angle_gamma   90.00
#
_symmetry.space_group_name_H-M   'P 1'
#
loop_
_entity.id
_entity.type
_entity.pdbx_description
1 polymer ?
#
loop_
_entity_poly.entity_id
_entity_poly.type
_entity_poly.pdbx_seq_one_letter_code
_entity_poly.pdbx_strand_id
1 'polypeptide(L)'
;MQQAPLVMLDEPFTGIDEATSRELMGLILEMHQQGQTVLAVLHDNQRVAEYFPETLLLEPQRARWGNTDDVLPLSALRGWHDLAYLFPALH
;
A
#
# COMPACT_ATOMS: atom_id res chain seq x y z
N MET A 1 -8.96 24.42 5.05
CA MET A 1 -8.85 23.26 4.14
C MET A 1 -8.87 22.01 4.99
N GLN A 2 -9.81 21.10 4.75
CA GLN A 2 -9.87 19.83 5.48
C GLN A 2 -8.72 18.95 4.95
N GLN A 3 -7.56 18.96 5.61
CA GLN A 3 -6.57 17.92 5.35
C GLN A 3 -7.14 16.65 5.97
N ALA A 4 -7.67 15.76 5.11
CA ALA A 4 -8.07 14.45 5.56
C ALA A 4 -6.81 13.76 6.10
N PRO A 5 -6.77 13.40 7.39
CA PRO A 5 -5.60 12.76 7.99
C PRO A 5 -5.38 11.35 7.42
N LEU A 6 -6.40 10.79 6.74
CA LEU A 6 -6.41 9.47 6.14
C LEU A 6 -6.99 9.55 4.71
N VAL A 7 -6.29 8.91 3.78
CA VAL A 7 -6.69 8.71 2.39
C VAL A 7 -6.78 7.19 2.15
N MET A 8 -7.92 6.72 1.65
CA MET A 8 -8.13 5.30 1.31
C MET A 8 -8.25 5.15 -0.21
N LEU A 9 -7.45 4.26 -0.78
CA LEU A 9 -7.44 3.96 -2.21
C LEU A 9 -7.77 2.48 -2.40
N ASP A 10 -8.83 2.19 -3.14
CA ASP A 10 -9.22 0.84 -3.50
C ASP A 10 -8.73 0.55 -4.92
N GLU A 11 -7.78 -0.38 -5.05
CA GLU A 11 -7.15 -0.74 -6.32
C GLU A 11 -6.70 0.45 -7.23
N PRO A 12 -5.91 1.42 -6.73
CA PRO A 12 -5.56 2.63 -7.49
C PRO A 12 -4.82 2.39 -8.81
N PHE A 13 -4.23 1.20 -9.00
CA PHE A 13 -3.43 0.85 -10.18
C PHE A 13 -4.16 -0.05 -11.18
N THR A 14 -5.43 -0.38 -10.96
CA THR A 14 -6.20 -1.25 -11.86
C THR A 14 -6.54 -0.50 -13.16
N GLY A 15 -6.16 -1.10 -14.30
CA GLY A 15 -6.50 -0.57 -15.64
C GLY A 15 -5.60 0.56 -16.16
N ILE A 16 -4.52 0.90 -15.45
CA ILE A 16 -3.52 1.90 -15.90
C ILE A 16 -2.19 1.25 -16.26
N ASP A 17 -1.46 1.84 -17.22
CA ASP A 17 -0.14 1.36 -17.61
C ASP A 17 0.94 1.64 -16.55
N GLU A 18 2.11 1.02 -16.72
CA GLU A 18 3.21 1.08 -15.76
C GLU A 18 3.79 2.50 -15.60
N ALA A 19 3.79 3.32 -16.66
CA ALA A 19 4.27 4.70 -16.57
C ALA A 19 3.32 5.53 -15.70
N THR A 20 2.02 5.40 -15.94
CA THR A 20 0.96 6.08 -15.18
C THR A 20 0.90 5.59 -13.73
N SER A 21 1.12 4.29 -13.50
CA SER A 21 1.20 3.72 -12.15
C SER A 21 2.34 4.35 -11.33
N ARG A 22 3.48 4.63 -11.97
CA ARG A 22 4.63 5.28 -11.34
C ARG A 22 4.35 6.74 -11.00
N GLU A 23 3.65 7.46 -11.87
CA GLU A 23 3.22 8.84 -11.60
C GLU A 23 2.24 8.88 -10.41
N LEU A 24 1.26 7.99 -10.39
CA LEU A 24 0.31 7.89 -9.28
C LEU A 24 0.99 7.51 -7.96
N MET A 25 1.98 6.61 -8.01
CA MET A 25 2.81 6.29 -6.84
C MET A 25 3.56 7.52 -6.32
N GLY A 26 4.12 8.34 -7.22
CA GLY A 26 4.76 9.61 -6.85
C GLY A 26 3.82 10.53 -6.06
N LEU A 27 2.58 10.68 -6.54
CA LEU A 27 1.55 11.47 -5.83
C LEU A 27 1.22 10.91 -4.45
N ILE A 28 1.08 9.58 -4.32
CA ILE A 28 0.81 8.92 -3.04
C ILE A 28 1.96 9.17 -2.04
N LEU A 29 3.21 9.07 -2.50
CA LEU A 29 4.39 9.34 -1.70
C LEU A 29 4.48 10.81 -1.27
N GLU A 30 4.12 11.75 -2.15
CA GLU A 30 4.05 13.17 -1.81
C GLU A 30 3.00 13.45 -0.74
N MET A 31 1.81 12.85 -0.85
CA MET A 31 0.75 12.97 0.16
C MET A 31 1.22 12.46 1.52
N HIS A 32 1.91 11.32 1.52
CA HIS A 32 2.52 10.78 2.74
C HIS A 32 3.58 11.71 3.34
N GLN A 33 4.46 12.28 2.51
CA GLN A 33 5.46 13.27 2.96
C GLN A 33 4.82 14.54 3.54
N GLN A 34 3.61 14.89 3.10
CA GLN A 34 2.83 16.00 3.64
C GLN A 34 2.13 15.66 4.97
N GLY A 35 2.38 14.48 5.54
CA GLY A 35 1.80 14.05 6.82
C GLY A 35 0.41 13.42 6.68
N GLN A 36 0.00 13.03 5.48
CA GLN A 36 -1.25 12.27 5.30
C GLN A 36 -0.97 10.79 5.50
N THR A 37 -1.87 10.11 6.20
CA THR A 37 -1.84 8.64 6.23
C THR A 37 -2.51 8.13 4.96
N VAL A 38 -1.83 7.28 4.20
CA VAL A 38 -2.42 6.67 2.99
C VAL A 38 -2.58 5.18 3.21
N LEU A 39 -3.80 4.68 3.02
CA LEU A 39 -4.13 3.27 3.01
C LEU A 39 -4.52 2.86 1.58
N ALA A 40 -3.77 1.97 0.95
CA ALA A 40 -4.06 1.46 -0.39
C ALA A 40 -4.35 -0.04 -0.36
N VAL A 41 -5.34 -0.52 -1.11
CA VAL A 41 -5.61 -1.96 -1.27
C VAL A 41 -5.10 -2.39 -2.63
N LEU A 42 -4.13 -3.31 -2.66
CA LEU A 42 -3.51 -3.81 -3.90
C LEU A 42 -3.52 -5.33 -3.97
N HIS A 43 -3.83 -5.85 -5.15
CA HIS A 43 -3.77 -7.29 -5.45
C HIS A 43 -2.44 -7.74 -6.05
N ASP A 44 -1.51 -6.81 -6.31
CA ASP A 44 -0.19 -7.09 -6.87
C ASP A 44 0.89 -7.09 -5.79
N ASN A 45 1.25 -8.28 -5.33
CA ASN A 45 2.25 -8.51 -4.31
C ASN A 45 3.66 -8.04 -4.70
N GLN A 46 3.99 -7.98 -5.99
CA GLN A 46 5.32 -7.57 -6.45
C GLN A 46 5.50 -6.06 -6.35
N ARG A 47 4.49 -5.29 -6.81
CA ARG A 47 4.47 -3.83 -6.63
C ARG A 47 4.54 -3.43 -5.17
N VAL A 48 3.92 -4.23 -4.33
CA VAL A 48 3.86 -4.02 -2.89
C VAL A 48 5.24 -4.11 -2.26
N ALA A 49 5.96 -5.19 -2.56
CA ALA A 49 7.33 -5.37 -2.11
C ALA A 49 8.27 -4.26 -2.63
N GLU A 50 7.98 -3.68 -3.80
CA GLU A 50 8.79 -2.63 -4.40
C GLU A 50 8.56 -1.24 -3.79
N TYR A 51 7.32 -0.87 -3.50
CA TYR A 51 6.97 0.52 -3.19
C TYR A 51 6.54 0.78 -1.73
N PHE A 52 6.19 -0.25 -0.98
CA PHE A 52 5.60 -0.10 0.35
C PHE A 52 6.56 -0.63 1.42
N PRO A 53 7.10 0.22 2.32
CA PRO A 53 8.00 -0.23 3.36
C PRO A 53 7.26 -1.02 4.47
N GLU A 54 6.00 -0.68 4.74
CA GLU A 54 5.14 -1.36 5.70
C GLU A 54 3.86 -1.90 5.04
N THR A 55 3.42 -3.07 5.47
CA THR A 55 2.24 -3.76 4.94
C THR A 55 1.33 -4.23 6.08
N LEU A 56 0.02 -4.10 5.89
CA LEU A 56 -1.01 -4.73 6.70
C LEU A 56 -1.65 -5.88 5.92
N LEU A 57 -1.19 -7.10 6.18
CA LEU A 57 -1.82 -8.30 5.63
C LEU A 57 -3.10 -8.61 6.41
N LEU A 58 -4.23 -8.63 5.71
CA LEU A 58 -5.53 -9.03 6.24
C LEU A 58 -5.90 -10.41 5.72
N GLU A 59 -6.03 -11.35 6.64
CA GLU A 59 -6.46 -12.72 6.39
C GLU A 59 -7.82 -12.94 7.05
N PRO A 60 -8.63 -13.92 6.61
CA PRO A 60 -9.98 -14.14 7.16
C PRO A 60 -10.06 -14.28 8.69
N GLN A 61 -8.96 -14.65 9.36
CA GLN A 61 -8.90 -14.89 10.80
C GLN A 61 -7.70 -14.18 11.48
N ARG A 62 -6.90 -13.40 10.74
CA ARG A 62 -5.66 -12.83 11.26
C ARG A 62 -5.32 -11.53 10.54
N ALA A 63 -4.74 -10.58 11.27
CA ALA A 63 -4.10 -9.41 10.69
C ALA A 63 -2.63 -9.37 11.12
N ARG A 64 -1.74 -9.01 10.20
CA ARG A 64 -0.30 -8.84 10.46
C ARG A 64 0.14 -7.50 9.91
N TRP A 65 0.81 -6.70 10.74
CA TRP A 65 1.36 -5.40 10.36
C TRP A 65 2.84 -5.33 10.72
N GLY A 66 3.63 -4.67 9.88
CA GLY A 66 5.07 -4.47 10.03
C GLY A 66 5.74 -4.24 8.69
N ASN A 67 7.07 -4.40 8.65
CA ASN A 67 7.81 -4.28 7.40
C ASN A 67 7.28 -5.26 6.35
N THR A 68 7.22 -4.82 5.10
CA THR A 68 6.71 -5.63 4.00
C THR A 68 7.47 -6.94 3.84
N ASP A 69 8.79 -6.95 4.02
CA ASP A 69 9.60 -8.17 3.95
C ASP A 69 9.26 -9.20 5.05
N ASP A 70 8.85 -8.73 6.23
CA ASP A 70 8.48 -9.58 7.37
C ASP A 70 7.04 -10.10 7.23
N VAL A 71 6.13 -9.25 6.75
CA VAL A 71 4.70 -9.53 6.62
C VAL A 71 4.41 -10.36 5.37
N LEU A 72 5.05 -10.01 4.26
CA LEU A 72 4.86 -10.56 2.92
C LEU A 72 6.20 -11.09 2.34
N PRO A 73 6.77 -12.16 2.92
CA PRO A 73 8.02 -12.72 2.42
C PRO A 73 7.83 -13.21 0.97
N LEU A 74 8.91 -13.19 0.17
CA LEU A 74 8.88 -13.63 -1.23
C LEU A 74 8.29 -15.05 -1.45
N SER A 75 8.36 -15.91 -0.44
CA SER A 75 7.74 -17.25 -0.43
C SER A 75 6.20 -17.24 -0.36
N ALA A 76 5.60 -16.15 0.14
CA ALA A 76 4.16 -15.98 0.35
C ALA A 76 3.44 -15.32 -0.83
N LEU A 77 4.16 -14.90 -1.88
CA LEU A 77 3.60 -14.17 -3.04
C LEU A 77 2.56 -14.95 -3.86
N ARG A 78 2.34 -16.25 -3.59
CA ARG A 78 1.33 -17.08 -4.26
C ARG A 78 0.07 -17.22 -3.41
N GLY A 79 -1.02 -16.57 -3.84
CA GLY A 79 -2.39 -17.02 -3.53
C GLY A 79 -3.23 -16.19 -2.55
N TRP A 80 -2.97 -14.89 -2.37
CA TRP A 80 -3.72 -14.06 -1.43
C TRP A 80 -4.45 -12.94 -2.16
N HIS A 81 -5.70 -12.66 -1.76
CA HIS A 81 -6.58 -11.76 -2.51
C HIS A 81 -6.83 -10.40 -1.84
N ASP A 82 -6.54 -10.18 -0.56
CA ASP A 82 -6.86 -8.89 0.08
C ASP A 82 -5.69 -8.38 0.92
N LEU A 83 -4.93 -7.43 0.39
CA LEU A 83 -3.82 -6.81 1.10
C LEU A 83 -4.02 -5.31 1.20
N ALA A 84 -3.89 -4.79 2.41
CA ALA A 84 -3.96 -3.36 2.68
C ALA A 84 -2.56 -2.84 3.02
N TYR A 85 -2.18 -1.71 2.46
CA TYR A 85 -0.86 -1.11 2.61
C TYR A 85 -1.00 0.24 3.27
N LEU A 86 -0.16 0.52 4.24
CA LEU A 86 -0.26 1.72 5.06
C LEU A 86 1.02 2.52 4.99
N PHE A 87 0.86 3.81 4.67
CA PHE A 87 1.87 4.84 4.81
C PHE A 87 1.51 5.71 6.02
N PRO A 88 2.05 5.45 7.23
CA PRO A 88 1.71 6.22 8.43
C PRO A 88 2.23 7.66 8.34
N ALA A 89 1.45 8.67 8.75
CA ALA A 89 1.94 10.05 8.73
C ALA A 89 3.31 10.20 9.41
N LEU A 90 4.27 10.83 8.72
CA LEU A 90 5.55 11.22 9.32
C LEU A 90 5.27 12.26 10.42
N HIS A 91 5.59 11.93 11.68
CA HIS A 91 5.44 12.81 12.85
C HIS A 91 6.72 13.60 13.12
#